data_AF-A0A2M7TVD7-F1
#
_entry.id   AF-A0A2M7TVD7-F1
#
_cell.length_a   1.000
_cell.length_b   1.000
_cell.length_c   1.000
_cell.angle_alpha   90.00
_cell.angle_beta   90.00
_cell.angle_gamma   90.00
#
_symmetry.space_group_name_H-M   'P 1'
#
loop_
_entity.id
_entity.type
_entity.pdbx_description
1 polymer ?
#
loop_
_entity_poly.entity_id
_entity_poly.type
_entity_poly.pdbx_seq_one_letter_code
_entity_poly.pdbx_strand_id
1 'polypeptide(L)' 'WNSPPHLPAVRQQRTYVTLYLDEISPSRTRLRFFNGGYGIGGEWDDSFAYFQSAWLEQVLPNLKETLEAQKI' A
#
# COMPACT_ATOMS: atom_id res chain seq x y z
N TRP A 1 -2.52 -0.93 -8.53
CA TRP A 1 -3.39 -1.82 -7.75
C TRP A 1 -4.81 -1.64 -8.23
N ASN A 2 -5.56 -2.75 -8.33
CA ASN A 2 -6.95 -2.72 -8.80
C ASN A 2 -7.89 -2.48 -7.62
N SER A 3 -8.76 -1.48 -7.70
CA SER A 3 -9.82 -1.25 -6.72
C SER A 3 -10.78 -2.44 -6.64
N PRO A 4 -11.45 -2.69 -5.50
CA PRO A 4 -12.38 -3.82 -5.32
C PRO A 4 -13.46 -3.96 -6.42
N PRO A 5 -13.98 -5.17 -6.70
CA PRO A 5 -14.99 -5.40 -7.74
C PRO A 5 -16.29 -4.59 -7.58
N HIS A 6 -16.65 -4.22 -6.34
CA HIS A 6 -17.83 -3.42 -6.05
C HIS A 6 -17.67 -1.92 -6.32
N LEU A 7 -16.47 -1.48 -6.73
CA LEU A 7 -16.17 -0.11 -7.17
C LEU A 7 -15.85 -0.10 -8.69
N PRO A 8 -16.85 -0.40 -9.56
CA PRO A 8 -16.62 -0.64 -10.97
C PRO A 8 -16.18 0.61 -11.77
N ALA A 9 -16.53 1.82 -11.32
CA ALA A 9 -16.19 3.04 -12.04
C ALA A 9 -14.69 3.34 -11.94
N VAL A 10 -14.09 3.13 -10.76
CA VAL A 10 -12.66 3.42 -10.55
C VAL A 10 -11.74 2.23 -10.82
N ARG A 11 -12.27 0.99 -10.77
CA ARG A 11 -11.49 -0.24 -11.03
C ARG A 11 -10.87 -0.32 -12.44
N GLN A 12 -11.39 0.44 -13.40
CA GLN A 12 -10.82 0.51 -14.76
C GLN A 12 -9.46 1.21 -14.78
N GLN A 13 -9.14 2.00 -13.75
CA GLN A 13 -7.86 2.65 -13.55
C GLN A 13 -7.11 1.98 -12.40
N ARG A 14 -5.78 1.94 -12.51
CA ARG A 14 -4.92 1.34 -11.49
C ARG A 14 -4.18 2.42 -10.74
N THR A 15 -4.21 2.32 -9.42
CA THR A 15 -3.28 3.10 -8.58
C THR A 15 -1.86 2.57 -8.75
N TYR A 16 -0.84 3.33 -8.39
CA TYR A 16 0.55 2.87 -8.36
C TYR A 16 1.08 2.89 -6.93
N VAL A 17 2.09 2.06 -6.67
CA VAL A 17 2.83 2.06 -5.39
C VAL A 17 4.27 2.40 -5.68
N THR A 18 4.80 3.35 -4.92
CA THR A 18 6.21 3.71 -4.90
C THR A 18 6.75 3.41 -3.51
N LEU A 19 7.84 2.65 -3.46
CA LEU A 19 8.57 2.34 -2.24
C LEU A 19 9.92 3.05 -2.30
N TYR A 20 10.26 3.75 -1.23
CA TYR A 20 11.61 4.26 -1.02
C TYR A 20 12.24 3.49 0.14
N LEU A 21 13.44 2.99 -0.09
CA LEU A 21 14.21 2.21 0.86
C LEU A 21 15.45 3.02 1.20
N ASP A 22 15.48 3.57 2.41
CA ASP A 22 16.63 4.31 2.90
C ASP A 22 17.34 3.46 3.97
N GLU A 23 18.67 3.32 3.87
CA GLU A 23 19.45 2.62 4.89
C GLU A 23 19.42 3.39 6.21
N ILE A 24 19.13 2.70 7.32
CA ILE A 24 19.32 3.23 8.68
C ILE A 24 20.59 2.62 9.30
N SER A 25 20.81 1.33 9.07
CA SER A 25 21.98 0.56 9.50
C SER A 25 22.05 -0.75 8.69
N PRO A 26 23.14 -1.55 8.77
CA PRO A 26 23.26 -2.78 8.00
C PRO A 26 22.10 -3.78 8.16
N SER A 27 21.39 -3.77 9.30
CA SER A 27 20.23 -4.63 9.56
C SER A 27 18.89 -3.88 9.68
N ARG A 28 18.82 -2.60 9.27
CA ARG A 28 17.57 -1.81 9.34
C ARG A 28 17.41 -0.90 8.13
N THR A 29 16.23 -0.97 7.52
CA THR A 29 15.83 -0.14 6.39
C THR A 29 14.59 0.67 6.74
N ARG A 30 14.61 1.97 6.43
CA ARG A 30 13.40 2.80 6.44
C ARG A 30 12.63 2.55 5.15
N LEU A 31 11.40 2.09 5.26
CA LEU A 31 10.47 2.06 4.15
C LEU A 31 9.58 3.32 4.18
N ARG A 32 9.59 4.10 3.11
CA ARG A 32 8.54 5.11 2.85
C ARG A 32 7.63 4.57 1.77
N PHE A 33 6.34 4.49 2.07
CA PHE A 33 5.32 3.93 1.21
C PHE A 33 4.44 5.04 0.65
N PHE A 34 4.23 5.04 -0.66
CA PHE A 34 3.30 5.94 -1.32
C PHE A 34 2.40 5.15 -2.26
N ASN A 35 1.08 5.24 -2.06
CA ASN A 35 0.09 4.74 -3.01
C ASN A 35 -0.63 5.95 -3.63
N GLY A 36 -0.48 6.13 -4.95
CA GLY A 36 -1.04 7.28 -5.66
C GLY A 36 -1.78 6.89 -6.94
N GLY A 37 -2.20 7.88 -7.71
CA GLY A 37 -3.00 7.69 -8.92
C GLY A 37 -4.50 7.62 -8.66
N TYR A 38 -4.96 8.21 -7.55
CA TYR A 38 -6.39 8.38 -7.26
C TYR A 38 -6.94 9.58 -8.01
N GLY A 39 -8.19 9.46 -8.47
CA GLY A 39 -9.00 10.62 -8.83
C GLY A 39 -9.60 11.28 -7.59
N ILE A 40 -10.67 12.06 -7.80
CA ILE A 40 -11.31 12.86 -6.75
C ILE A 40 -12.76 12.42 -6.59
N GLY A 41 -13.18 12.15 -5.36
CA GLY A 41 -14.58 11.94 -4.99
C GLY A 41 -15.20 10.61 -5.43
N GLY A 42 -16.40 10.35 -4.91
CA GLY A 42 -17.19 9.16 -5.27
C GLY A 42 -16.47 7.87 -4.92
N GLU A 43 -16.47 6.90 -5.83
CA GLU A 43 -15.78 5.62 -5.60
C GLU A 43 -14.26 5.76 -5.39
N TRP A 44 -13.64 6.91 -5.73
CA TRP A 44 -12.23 7.14 -5.42
C TRP A 44 -12.00 7.29 -3.92
N ASP A 45 -12.94 7.86 -3.17
CA ASP A 45 -12.83 8.00 -1.72
C ASP A 45 -12.94 6.62 -1.05
N ASP A 46 -13.89 5.80 -1.50
CA ASP A 46 -14.06 4.41 -1.04
C ASP A 46 -12.83 3.56 -1.40
N SER A 47 -12.30 3.72 -2.61
CA SER A 47 -11.09 3.04 -3.04
C SER A 47 -9.87 3.48 -2.23
N PHE A 48 -9.78 4.76 -1.86
CA PHE A 48 -8.70 5.27 -1.02
C PHE A 48 -8.80 4.68 0.40
N ALA A 49 -9.99 4.70 1.00
CA ALA A 49 -10.24 4.11 2.31
C ALA A 49 -9.92 2.61 2.34
N TYR A 50 -10.35 1.87 1.30
CA TYR A 50 -10.04 0.44 1.15
C TYR A 50 -8.53 0.18 1.17
N PHE A 51 -7.78 0.89 0.33
CA PHE A 51 -6.33 0.70 0.25
C PHE A 51 -5.61 1.19 1.49
N GLN A 52 -6.06 2.28 2.12
CA GLN A 52 -5.51 2.75 3.38
C GLN A 52 -5.59 1.65 4.45
N SER A 53 -6.77 1.05 4.65
CA SER A 53 -6.96 -0.05 5.60
C SER A 53 -6.13 -1.28 5.21
N ALA A 54 -6.22 -1.73 3.95
CA ALA A 54 -5.49 -2.91 3.49
C ALA A 54 -3.97 -2.78 3.67
N TRP A 55 -3.38 -1.62 3.34
CA TRP A 55 -1.95 -1.39 3.46
C TRP A 55 -1.50 -1.25 4.92
N LEU A 56 -2.18 -0.40 5.69
CA LEU A 56 -1.74 -0.04 7.04
C LEU A 56 -2.05 -1.12 8.07
N GLU A 57 -3.17 -1.82 7.93
CA GLU A 57 -3.62 -2.78 8.94
C GLU A 57 -3.17 -4.20 8.66
N GLN A 58 -2.90 -4.55 7.39
CA GLN A 58 -2.62 -5.93 7.00
C GLN A 58 -1.28 -6.08 6.29
N VAL A 59 -1.10 -5.45 5.12
CA VAL A 59 0.01 -5.81 4.24
C VAL A 59 1.37 -5.37 4.79
N LEU A 60 1.52 -4.11 5.21
CA LEU A 60 2.79 -3.60 5.74
C LEU A 60 3.17 -4.22 7.09
N PRO A 61 2.23 -4.40 8.05
CA PRO A 61 2.51 -5.16 9.27
C PRO A 61 2.98 -6.58 8.98
N ASN A 62 2.26 -7.35 8.16
CA ASN A 62 2.62 -8.74 7.84
C ASN A 62 3.96 -8.84 7.11
N LEU A 63 4.27 -7.88 6.23
CA LEU A 63 5.57 -7.79 5.57
C LEU A 63 6.68 -7.62 6.61
N LYS A 64 6.51 -6.68 7.55
CA LYS A 64 7.48 -6.44 8.62
C LYS A 64 7.68 -7.69 9.47
N GLU A 65 6.60 -8.29 9.97
CA GLU A 65 6.66 -9.51 10.79
C GLU A 65 7.37 -10.65 10.06
N THR A 66 7.05 -10.85 8.77
CA THR A 66 7.69 -11.89 7.96
C THR A 66 9.20 -11.65 7.81
N LEU A 67 9.61 -10.42 7.54
CA LEU A 67 11.03 -10.07 7.39
C LEU A 67 11.78 -10.14 8.72
N GLU A 68 11.14 -9.81 9.84
CA GLU A 68 11.74 -9.92 11.17
C GLU A 68 11.85 -11.39 11.65
N ALA A 69 10.90 -12.24 11.26
CA ALA A 69 10.93 -13.67 11.55
C ALA A 69 11.98 -14.42 10.72
N GLN A 70 12.18 -14.00 9.47
CA GLN A 70 13.29 -14.45 8.63
C GLN A 70 14.59 -13.81 9.12
N LYS A 71 15.21 -14.35 10.16
CA LYS A 71 16.57 -13.97 10.58
C LYS A 71 17.56 -14.30 9.45
N ILE A 72 17.74 -13.37 8.52
CA ILE A 72 18.82 -13.35 7.52
C ILE A 72 20.05 -12.72 8.17
#